data_AF-A0A3B0X2A6-F1
#
_entry.id   AF-A0A3B0X2A6-F1
#
_cell.length_a   1.000
_cell.length_b   1.000
_cell.length_c   1.000
_cell.angle_alpha   90.00
_cell.angle_beta   90.00
_cell.angle_gamma   90.00
#
_symmetry.space_group_name_H-M   'P 1'
#
loop_
_entity.id
_entity.type
_entity.pdbx_description
1 polymer ?
#
loop_
_entity_poly.entity_id
_entity_poly.type
_entity_poly.pdbx_seq_one_letter_code
_entity_poly.pdbx_strand_id
1 'polypeptide(L)' 'MPEGLPFELTDYIELVEDTGRQLRIGKRGKIDSSLSPILERLNLN' A
#
# COMPACT_ATOMS: atom_id res chain seq x y z
N MET A 1 -1.37 -19.85 -19.74
CA MET A 1 -1.30 -19.37 -18.33
C MET A 1 -1.80 -17.94 -18.33
N PRO A 2 -2.59 -17.49 -17.34
CA PRO A 2 -2.96 -16.07 -17.30
C PRO A 2 -1.68 -15.23 -17.16
N GLU A 3 -1.57 -14.15 -17.92
CA GLU A 3 -0.47 -13.20 -17.79
C GLU A 3 -0.70 -12.36 -16.53
N GLY A 4 0.12 -12.57 -15.50
CA GLY A 4 0.09 -11.77 -14.28
C GLY A 4 0.25 -12.58 -13.00
N LEU A 5 0.34 -11.87 -11.88
CA LEU A 5 0.30 -12.46 -10.55
C LEU A 5 -1.17 -12.67 -10.14
N PRO A 6 -1.52 -13.77 -9.45
CA PRO A 6 -2.90 -14.08 -9.09
C PRO A 6 -3.34 -13.28 -7.85
N PHE A 7 -3.45 -11.96 -7.99
CA PHE A 7 -4.02 -11.08 -6.97
C PHE A 7 -4.67 -9.85 -7.61
N GLU A 8 -5.60 -9.24 -6.89
CA GLU A 8 -6.22 -8.00 -7.31
C GLU A 8 -5.25 -6.83 -7.14
N LEU A 9 -5.33 -5.84 -8.04
CA LEU A 9 -4.47 -4.65 -7.98
C LEU A 9 -4.61 -3.90 -6.65
N THR A 10 -5.83 -3.86 -6.09
CA THR A 10 -6.13 -3.22 -4.81
C THR A 10 -5.36 -3.89 -3.67
N ASP A 11 -5.33 -5.22 -3.63
CA ASP A 11 -4.63 -5.99 -2.59
C ASP A 11 -3.13 -5.69 -2.58
N TYR A 12 -2.54 -5.56 -3.78
CA TYR A 12 -1.13 -5.20 -3.91
C TYR A 12 -0.85 -3.77 -3.42
N ILE A 13 -1.73 -2.83 -3.75
CA ILE A 13 -1.60 -1.43 -3.34
C ILE A 13 -1.72 -1.31 -1.81
N GLU A 14 -2.65 -2.03 -1.19
CA GLU A 14 -2.81 -2.08 0.28
C GLU A 14 -1.57 -2.69 0.95
N LEU A 15 -1.04 -3.80 0.42
CA LEU A 15 0.20 -4.40 0.92
C LEU A 15 1.39 -3.41 0.90
N VAL A 16 1.51 -2.63 -0.18
CA VAL A 16 2.54 -1.58 -0.29
C VAL A 16 2.31 -0.48 0.74
N GLU A 17 1.07 -0.08 0.99
CA GLU A 17 0.74 0.90 2.04
C GLU A 17 1.10 0.38 3.44
N ASP A 18 0.69 -0.84 3.78
CA ASP A 18 0.94 -1.45 5.09
C ASP A 18 2.44 -1.52 5.39
N THR A 19 3.20 -2.03 4.42
CA THR A 19 4.66 -2.08 4.52
C THR A 19 5.27 -0.68 4.52
N GLY A 20 4.66 0.30 3.84
CA GLY A 20 5.01 1.71 3.85
C GLY A 20 4.82 2.40 5.20
N ARG A 21 3.73 2.09 5.91
CA ARG A 21 3.36 2.63 7.24
C ARG A 21 4.17 2.04 8.39
N GLN A 22 4.75 0.85 8.21
CA GLN A 22 5.57 0.20 9.23
C GLN A 22 6.70 1.13 9.73
N LEU A 23 6.71 1.39 11.05
CA LEU A 23 7.77 2.14 11.71
C LEU A 23 8.98 1.23 11.93
N ARG A 24 10.05 1.47 11.18
CA ARG A 24 11.31 0.73 11.29
C ARG A 24 12.47 1.70 11.49
N ILE A 25 13.32 1.42 12.47
CA ILE A 25 14.55 2.20 12.72
C ILE A 25 15.40 2.20 11.45
N GLY A 26 15.83 3.38 11.01
CA GLY A 26 16.63 3.58 9.80
C GLY A 26 15.85 3.60 8.48
N LYS A 27 14.51 3.45 8.50
CA LYS A 27 13.68 3.59 7.31
C LYS A 27 13.38 5.06 7.03
N ARG A 28 13.76 5.55 5.85
CA ARG A 28 13.39 6.88 5.35
C ARG A 28 12.04 6.82 4.64
N GLY A 29 11.21 7.86 4.78
CA GLY A 29 9.95 7.96 4.03
C GLY A 29 8.82 7.04 4.56
N LYS A 30 8.66 6.93 5.88
CA LYS A 30 7.48 6.30 6.48
C LYS A 30 6.20 7.00 6.00
N ILE A 31 5.19 6.23 5.60
CA ILE A 31 3.83 6.76 5.39
C ILE A 31 3.23 7.06 6.76
N ASP A 32 2.78 8.31 6.96
CA ASP A 32 2.16 8.71 8.21
C ASP A 32 0.84 7.98 8.42
N SER A 33 0.64 7.45 9.63
CA SER A 33 -0.55 6.68 9.99
C SER A 33 -1.83 7.53 10.00
N SER A 34 -1.71 8.86 10.09
CA SER A 34 -2.83 9.80 10.04
C SER A 34 -3.38 10.05 8.64
N LEU A 35 -2.65 9.68 7.58
CA LEU A 35 -3.15 9.78 6.22
C LEU A 35 -4.27 8.76 6.02
N SER A 36 -5.33 9.15 5.29
CA SER A 36 -6.34 8.23 4.77
C SER A 36 -5.70 7.06 4.01
N PRO A 37 -6.36 5.89 3.96
CA PRO A 37 -5.94 4.76 3.15
C PRO A 37 -5.59 5.16 1.71
N ILE A 38 -4.62 4.47 1.12
CA ILE A 38 -4.09 4.82 -0.19
C ILE A 38 -5.16 4.70 -1.29
N LEU A 39 -6.07 3.73 -1.17
CA LEU A 39 -7.15 3.54 -2.13
C LEU A 39 -8.14 4.71 -2.12
N GLU A 40 -8.47 5.26 -0.94
CA GLU A 40 -9.30 6.46 -0.83
C GLU A 40 -8.63 7.66 -1.50
N ARG A 41 -7.33 7.86 -1.23
CA ARG A 41 -6.57 8.96 -1.82
C ARG A 41 -6.45 8.88 -3.34
N LEU A 42 -6.49 7.66 -3.88
CA LEU A 42 -6.44 7.39 -5.32
C LEU A 42 -7.84 7.33 -5.96
N ASN A 43 -8.91 7.46 -5.18
CA ASN A 43 -10.30 7.26 -5.61
C ASN A 43 -10.53 5.88 -6.25
N LEU A 44 -10.00 4.84 -5.61
CA LEU A 44 -10.14 3.43 -6.01
C LEU A 44 -11.04 2.61 -5.06
N ASN A 45 -11.72 3.28 -4.11
CA ASN A 45 -12.70 2.69 -3.20
C ASN A 45 -14.13 2.79 -3.74
#